data_AF-A0A3A4BCT8-F1
#
_entry.id   AF-A0A3A4BCT8-F1
#
_cell.length_a   1.000
_cell.length_b   1.000
_cell.length_c   1.000
_cell.angle_alpha   90.00
_cell.angle_beta   90.00
_cell.angle_gamma   90.00
#
_symmetry.space_group_name_H-M   'P 1'
#
loop_
_entity.id
_entity.type
_entity.pdbx_description
1 polymer ?
#
loop_
_entity_poly.entity_id
_entity_poly.type
_entity_poly.pdbx_seq_one_letter_code
_entity_poly.pdbx_strand_id
1 'polypeptide(L)'
;MRRLHFTGERAGDVHVYQYLPGAGRPVTRSWPGLARRRADDGPTPYTEFAVDAGSTESFAVYAGLAWRLGEPLARYAIPTWYRDDAARELGRGGEFVDWEFCVDAEALDPAERVVGFVPARAGVPEHATPWESEHAGHAGLFPLRGFEDLIAAQRALWDASSAINLFAVAHGAARHRRLLASLRGRAVPAPGSVLERGELLIDITVGREPGRWDSIVIVSPGDIRPRLEELCAEFDRRIEAYEQRVDKFQDTGDFLAAMRDLAGLD
;
A
#
# COMPACT_ATOMS: atom_id res chain seq x y z
N MET A 1 3.71 21.78 -8.29
CA MET A 1 3.57 20.32 -8.43
C MET A 1 4.91 19.66 -8.19
N ARG A 2 5.01 18.75 -7.21
CA ARG A 2 6.19 17.89 -7.05
C ARG A 2 6.00 16.65 -7.92
N ARG A 3 7.01 16.29 -8.70
CA ARG A 3 6.98 15.08 -9.52
C ARG A 3 7.23 13.85 -8.66
N LEU A 4 6.58 12.74 -9.02
CA LEU A 4 6.91 11.43 -8.48
C LEU A 4 8.33 11.05 -8.95
N HIS A 5 9.24 10.88 -8.00
CA HIS A 5 10.63 10.51 -8.29
C HIS A 5 11.12 9.46 -7.29
N PHE A 6 11.45 8.28 -7.80
CA PHE A 6 12.04 7.23 -7.00
C PHE A 6 13.56 7.30 -7.08
N THR A 7 14.21 7.31 -5.92
CA THR A 7 15.63 6.98 -5.83
C THR A 7 15.76 5.46 -5.87
N GLY A 8 16.83 4.93 -6.42
CA GLY A 8 16.98 3.49 -6.51
C GLY A 8 18.43 3.04 -6.50
N GLU A 9 18.68 1.96 -5.79
CA GLU A 9 19.99 1.34 -5.64
C GLU A 9 19.89 -0.18 -5.68
N ARG A 10 21.04 -0.84 -5.80
CA ARG A 10 21.14 -2.30 -5.72
C ARG A 10 21.57 -2.68 -4.31
N ALA A 11 20.77 -3.50 -3.64
CA ALA A 11 21.04 -4.05 -2.32
C ALA A 11 21.14 -5.57 -2.42
N GLY A 12 22.37 -6.09 -2.48
CA GLY A 12 22.61 -7.52 -2.65
C GLY A 12 22.10 -8.05 -4.00
N ASP A 13 21.14 -8.98 -3.94
CA ASP A 13 20.52 -9.64 -5.09
C ASP A 13 19.24 -8.96 -5.58
N VAL A 14 18.82 -7.87 -4.95
CA VAL A 14 17.64 -7.08 -5.34
C VAL A 14 17.98 -5.63 -5.64
N HIS A 15 17.07 -4.97 -6.34
CA HIS A 15 16.99 -3.53 -6.49
C HIS A 15 15.93 -2.98 -5.53
N VAL A 16 16.24 -1.88 -4.86
CA VAL A 16 15.33 -1.19 -3.95
C VAL A 16 15.11 0.21 -4.50
N TYR A 17 13.84 0.59 -4.68
CA TYR A 17 13.40 1.91 -5.12
C TYR A 17 12.57 2.57 -4.03
N GLN A 18 12.84 3.83 -3.74
CA GLN A 18 12.19 4.55 -2.66
C GLN A 18 11.65 5.89 -3.16
N TYR A 19 10.37 6.12 -2.93
CA TYR A 19 9.74 7.43 -3.01
C TYR A 19 9.46 7.94 -1.59
N LEU A 20 10.15 9.03 -1.23
CA LEU A 20 10.11 9.65 0.08
C LEU A 20 9.76 11.13 -0.09
N PRO A 21 8.47 11.50 -0.08
CA PRO A 21 8.05 12.88 -0.28
C PRO A 21 8.35 13.79 0.93
N GLY A 22 8.69 13.21 2.08
CA GLY A 22 8.87 13.93 3.34
C GLY A 22 7.60 14.69 3.69
N ALA A 23 7.71 15.99 3.99
CA ALA A 23 6.56 16.85 4.26
C ALA A 23 5.74 17.24 3.02
N GLY A 24 6.18 16.86 1.81
CA GLY A 24 5.39 17.06 0.60
C GLY A 24 4.38 15.94 0.39
N ARG A 25 3.45 16.18 -0.54
CA ARG A 25 2.54 15.16 -1.08
C ARG A 25 2.46 15.31 -2.61
N PRO A 26 2.19 14.24 -3.36
CA PRO A 26 2.04 14.32 -4.81
C PRO A 26 0.83 15.21 -5.19
N VAL A 27 -0.29 15.05 -4.48
CA VAL A 27 -1.46 15.92 -4.63
C VAL A 27 -1.35 17.06 -3.62
N THR A 28 -1.37 18.28 -4.13
CA THR A 28 -1.23 19.53 -3.36
C THR A 28 -2.51 20.35 -3.32
N ARG A 29 -3.47 20.06 -4.21
CA ARG A 29 -4.81 20.66 -4.21
C ARG A 29 -5.85 19.57 -3.99
N SER A 30 -6.36 19.49 -2.76
CA SER A 30 -7.41 18.56 -2.38
C SER A 30 -8.81 19.11 -2.59
N TRP A 31 -9.77 18.21 -2.78
CA TRP A 31 -11.18 18.56 -2.86
C TRP A 31 -11.70 19.06 -1.50
N PRO A 32 -12.27 20.28 -1.42
CA PRO A 32 -12.78 20.83 -0.15
C PRO A 32 -13.86 19.97 0.51
N GLY A 33 -14.50 19.08 -0.24
CA GLY A 33 -15.49 18.14 0.27
C GLY A 33 -14.94 17.11 1.25
N LEU A 34 -13.64 16.79 1.21
CA LEU A 34 -13.01 15.81 2.13
C LEU A 34 -13.06 16.24 3.60
N ALA A 35 -13.08 17.55 3.87
CA ALA A 35 -13.16 18.09 5.22
C ALA A 35 -14.59 18.10 5.80
N ARG A 36 -15.61 17.82 4.98
CA ARG A 36 -17.01 17.87 5.42
C ARG A 36 -17.40 16.53 6.03
N ARG A 37 -17.75 16.53 7.32
CA ARG A 37 -18.36 15.39 7.99
C ARG A 37 -19.73 15.12 7.35
N ARG A 38 -19.88 13.99 6.67
CA ARG A 38 -21.16 13.62 6.08
C ARG A 38 -21.83 12.52 6.89
N ALA A 39 -23.17 12.58 6.93
CA ALA A 39 -24.01 11.50 7.41
C ALA A 39 -24.46 10.74 6.16
N ASP A 40 -23.87 9.58 5.88
CA ASP A 40 -24.04 8.95 4.56
C ASP A 40 -24.59 7.52 4.65
N ASP A 41 -25.73 7.33 3.97
CA ASP A 41 -26.32 6.04 3.59
C ASP A 41 -25.88 5.63 2.14
N GLY A 42 -24.67 6.02 1.70
CA GLY A 42 -24.19 5.80 0.31
C GLY A 42 -22.66 5.88 0.12
N PRO A 43 -22.15 5.80 -1.14
CA PRO A 43 -20.71 5.80 -1.42
C PRO A 43 -20.01 7.09 -0.98
N THR A 44 -18.84 6.94 -0.35
CA THR A 44 -18.05 8.04 0.20
C THR A 44 -16.59 7.93 -0.29
N PRO A 45 -15.80 9.02 -0.24
CA PRO A 45 -14.36 8.96 -0.48
C PRO A 45 -13.66 7.88 0.33
N TYR A 46 -14.13 7.67 1.57
CA TYR A 46 -13.57 6.68 2.47
C TYR A 46 -13.96 5.25 2.05
N THR A 47 -15.22 4.97 1.74
CA THR A 47 -15.65 3.62 1.34
C THR A 47 -15.03 3.21 0.00
N GLU A 48 -14.93 4.13 -0.95
CA GLU A 48 -14.50 3.81 -2.32
C GLU A 48 -12.98 3.87 -2.52
N PHE A 49 -12.25 4.68 -1.73
CA PHE A 49 -10.81 4.88 -1.92
C PHE A 49 -10.01 4.89 -0.62
N ALA A 50 -10.62 4.66 0.55
CA ALA A 50 -9.97 4.75 1.86
C ALA A 50 -9.29 6.12 2.11
N VAL A 51 -9.83 7.18 1.49
CA VAL A 51 -9.31 8.55 1.63
C VAL A 51 -10.18 9.39 2.56
N ASP A 52 -9.50 10.17 3.39
CA ASP A 52 -10.09 11.18 4.27
C ASP A 52 -9.21 12.43 4.29
N ALA A 53 -9.51 13.39 5.18
CA ALA A 53 -8.73 14.62 5.31
C ALA A 53 -7.26 14.38 5.76
N GLY A 54 -6.95 13.24 6.38
CA GLY A 54 -5.62 12.86 6.83
C GLY A 54 -4.82 12.17 5.72
N SER A 55 -5.37 11.11 5.11
CA SER A 55 -4.69 10.35 4.05
C SER A 55 -4.70 11.05 2.69
N THR A 56 -5.71 11.89 2.42
CA THR A 56 -5.89 12.67 1.17
C THR A 56 -5.92 11.82 -0.10
N GLU A 57 -6.10 12.48 -1.24
CA GLU A 57 -6.11 11.88 -2.56
C GLU A 57 -4.76 11.27 -2.96
N SER A 58 -3.68 11.60 -2.24
CA SER A 58 -2.34 11.04 -2.45
C SER A 58 -2.32 9.52 -2.34
N PHE A 59 -3.15 8.92 -1.47
CA PHE A 59 -3.23 7.46 -1.37
C PHE A 59 -3.71 6.81 -2.68
N ALA A 60 -4.63 7.43 -3.43
CA ALA A 60 -5.07 6.89 -4.72
C ALA A 60 -3.94 6.88 -5.76
N VAL A 61 -3.04 7.87 -5.73
CA VAL A 61 -1.82 7.88 -6.53
C VAL A 61 -0.92 6.71 -6.14
N TYR A 62 -0.68 6.51 -4.83
CA TYR A 62 0.21 5.45 -4.35
C TYR A 62 -0.32 4.06 -4.65
N ALA A 63 -1.59 3.80 -4.31
CA ALA A 63 -2.26 2.54 -4.56
C ALA A 63 -2.35 2.26 -6.07
N GLY A 64 -2.71 3.27 -6.87
CA GLY A 64 -2.79 3.16 -8.32
C GLY A 64 -1.44 2.80 -8.95
N LEU A 65 -0.37 3.50 -8.57
CA LEU A 65 0.99 3.24 -9.07
C LEU A 65 1.43 1.82 -8.71
N ALA A 66 1.27 1.42 -7.44
CA ALA A 66 1.63 0.09 -6.98
C ALA A 66 0.84 -1.02 -7.70
N TRP A 67 -0.46 -0.79 -7.90
CA TRP A 67 -1.33 -1.70 -8.64
C TRP A 67 -0.84 -1.86 -10.09
N ARG A 68 -0.71 -0.76 -10.83
CA ARG A 68 -0.28 -0.72 -12.24
C ARG A 68 1.13 -1.25 -12.46
N LEU A 69 2.02 -1.10 -11.47
CA LEU A 69 3.37 -1.66 -11.53
C LEU A 69 3.37 -3.18 -11.39
N GLY A 70 2.46 -3.73 -10.58
CA GLY A 70 2.28 -5.18 -10.41
C GLY A 70 1.52 -5.88 -11.55
N GLU A 71 1.11 -5.19 -12.60
CA GLU A 71 0.39 -5.80 -13.74
C GLU A 71 1.35 -6.58 -14.66
N PRO A 72 1.00 -7.79 -15.16
CA PRO A 72 -0.27 -8.52 -14.98
C PRO A 72 -0.22 -9.61 -13.88
N LEU A 73 0.59 -9.43 -12.83
CA LEU A 73 0.87 -10.45 -11.81
C LEU A 73 -0.32 -10.70 -10.87
N ALA A 74 -0.29 -11.83 -10.15
CA ALA A 74 -1.16 -12.07 -9.02
C ALA A 74 -0.73 -11.19 -7.85
N ARG A 75 -1.68 -10.64 -7.10
CA ARG A 75 -1.41 -9.69 -6.03
C ARG A 75 -1.88 -10.23 -4.68
N TYR A 76 -1.05 -10.03 -3.66
CA TYR A 76 -1.34 -10.41 -2.28
C TYR A 76 -0.96 -9.26 -1.35
N ALA A 77 -1.76 -8.97 -0.34
CA ALA A 77 -1.48 -7.92 0.64
C ALA A 77 -1.26 -8.50 2.04
N ILE A 78 -0.34 -7.89 2.77
CA ILE A 78 -0.26 -7.94 4.22
C ILE A 78 -0.56 -6.53 4.74
N PRO A 79 -1.76 -6.30 5.30
CA PRO A 79 -2.06 -5.09 6.06
C PRO A 79 -1.35 -5.21 7.41
N THR A 80 -0.28 -4.45 7.62
CA THR A 80 0.60 -4.58 8.79
C THR A 80 -0.22 -4.38 10.07
N TRP A 81 -0.06 -5.26 11.06
CA TRP A 81 -0.83 -5.31 12.32
C TRP A 81 -2.34 -5.61 12.23
N TYR A 82 -3.06 -5.11 11.23
CA TYR A 82 -4.54 -5.13 11.20
C TYR A 82 -5.12 -6.34 10.48
N ARG A 83 -4.58 -7.53 10.76
CA ARG A 83 -5.01 -8.78 10.12
C ARG A 83 -6.52 -9.01 10.26
N ASP A 84 -7.04 -8.90 11.48
CA ASP A 84 -8.42 -9.29 11.77
C ASP A 84 -9.43 -8.27 11.24
N ASP A 85 -9.08 -6.98 11.28
CA ASP A 85 -9.87 -5.92 10.65
C ASP A 85 -9.86 -6.03 9.13
N ALA A 86 -8.71 -6.36 8.52
CA ALA A 86 -8.62 -6.61 7.09
C ALA A 86 -9.47 -7.82 6.67
N ALA A 87 -9.47 -8.89 7.47
CA ALA A 87 -10.32 -10.04 7.21
C ALA A 87 -11.82 -9.67 7.22
N ARG A 88 -12.21 -8.76 8.12
CA ARG A 88 -13.58 -8.23 8.22
C ARG A 88 -13.94 -7.36 7.01
N GLU A 89 -13.08 -6.42 6.63
CA GLU A 89 -13.27 -5.53 5.46
C GLU A 89 -13.28 -6.30 4.13
N LEU A 90 -12.44 -7.34 4.00
CA LEU A 90 -12.36 -8.18 2.81
C LEU A 90 -13.43 -9.29 2.75
N GLY A 91 -14.17 -9.50 3.85
CA GLY A 91 -15.15 -10.57 4.00
C GLY A 91 -14.57 -11.99 3.92
N ARG A 92 -13.27 -12.15 4.20
CA ARG A 92 -12.55 -13.44 4.09
C ARG A 92 -11.28 -13.46 4.93
N GLY A 93 -10.88 -14.64 5.38
CA GLY A 93 -9.61 -14.83 6.10
C GLY A 93 -8.39 -14.73 5.17
N GLY A 94 -7.28 -14.29 5.76
CA GLY A 94 -5.95 -14.35 5.15
C GLY A 94 -5.21 -15.60 5.57
N GLU A 95 -4.16 -15.95 4.85
CA GLU A 95 -3.27 -17.02 5.24
C GLU A 95 -2.22 -16.52 6.22
N PHE A 96 -2.06 -17.20 7.36
CA PHE A 96 -1.08 -16.77 8.36
C PHE A 96 0.34 -16.84 7.84
N VAL A 97 1.14 -15.84 8.18
CA VAL A 97 2.56 -15.75 7.90
C VAL A 97 3.30 -15.22 9.13
N ASP A 98 4.57 -15.60 9.24
CA ASP A 98 5.43 -15.33 10.40
C ASP A 98 6.37 -14.13 10.17
N TRP A 99 6.43 -13.63 8.94
CA TRP A 99 7.25 -12.49 8.53
C TRP A 99 6.44 -11.48 7.73
N GLU A 100 6.64 -10.21 8.05
CA GLU A 100 6.15 -9.06 7.27
C GLU A 100 7.33 -8.13 6.94
N PHE A 101 7.19 -7.33 5.88
CA PHE A 101 8.22 -6.39 5.49
C PHE A 101 7.99 -5.05 6.20
N CYS A 102 9.01 -4.54 6.87
CA CYS A 102 8.91 -3.34 7.67
C CYS A 102 9.62 -2.16 7.02
N VAL A 103 8.88 -1.06 6.93
CA VAL A 103 9.36 0.26 6.56
C VAL A 103 9.04 1.19 7.73
N ASP A 104 10.05 1.87 8.26
CA ASP A 104 9.87 2.76 9.41
C ASP A 104 9.28 4.11 8.97
N ALA A 105 8.02 4.35 9.31
CA ALA A 105 7.31 5.58 8.98
C ALA A 105 7.91 6.85 9.61
N GLU A 106 8.68 6.73 10.70
CA GLU A 106 9.32 7.86 11.40
C GLU A 106 10.68 8.24 10.82
N ALA A 107 11.40 7.28 10.24
CA ALA A 107 12.74 7.50 9.71
C ALA A 107 12.70 8.37 8.45
N LEU A 108 13.39 9.51 8.46
CA LEU A 108 13.52 10.39 7.29
C LEU A 108 14.71 10.02 6.40
N ASP A 109 15.71 9.32 6.95
CA ASP A 109 16.86 8.84 6.20
C ASP A 109 16.45 7.61 5.34
N PRO A 110 16.60 7.66 4.01
CA PRO A 110 16.32 6.52 3.13
C PRO A 110 17.06 5.23 3.53
N ALA A 111 18.24 5.33 4.13
CA ALA A 111 19.03 4.17 4.54
C ALA A 111 18.46 3.48 5.80
N GLU A 112 17.80 4.24 6.67
CA GLU A 112 17.20 3.74 7.91
C GLU A 112 15.72 3.37 7.73
N ARG A 113 15.08 3.90 6.68
CA ARG A 113 13.68 3.68 6.34
C ARG A 113 13.34 2.22 6.09
N VAL A 114 14.22 1.47 5.42
CA VAL A 114 13.97 0.08 5.01
C VAL A 114 14.58 -0.88 6.02
N VAL A 115 13.75 -1.41 6.93
CA VAL A 115 14.18 -2.36 7.97
C VAL A 115 14.33 -3.78 7.39
N GLY A 116 13.47 -4.15 6.44
CA GLY A 116 13.44 -5.49 5.87
C GLY A 116 12.40 -6.39 6.53
N PHE A 117 12.58 -7.71 6.47
CA PHE A 117 11.63 -8.64 7.09
C PHE A 117 11.79 -8.70 8.61
N VAL A 118 10.67 -8.54 9.31
CA VAL A 118 10.58 -8.61 10.78
C VAL A 118 9.54 -9.65 11.18
N PRO A 119 9.60 -10.19 12.42
CA PRO A 119 8.57 -11.10 12.90
C PRO A 119 7.20 -10.43 12.81
N ALA A 120 6.26 -11.13 12.21
CA ALA A 120 4.91 -10.64 12.04
C ALA A 120 4.19 -10.48 13.39
N ARG A 121 3.23 -9.58 13.40
CA ARG A 121 2.40 -9.32 14.58
C ARG A 121 1.03 -8.82 14.16
N ALA A 122 0.03 -9.17 14.95
CA ALA A 122 -1.32 -8.61 14.86
C ALA A 122 -1.55 -7.63 16.01
N GLY A 123 -2.36 -6.60 15.78
CA GLY A 123 -2.93 -5.78 16.82
C GLY A 123 -3.88 -6.63 17.64
N VAL A 124 -3.60 -6.78 18.94
CA VAL A 124 -4.42 -7.55 19.87
C VAL A 124 -5.19 -6.57 20.76
N PRO A 125 -6.53 -6.58 20.76
CA PRO A 125 -7.31 -5.68 21.60
C PRO A 125 -7.13 -6.02 23.08
N GLU A 126 -7.38 -5.05 23.98
CA GLU A 126 -7.25 -5.24 25.43
C GLU A 126 -8.12 -6.39 25.98
N HIS A 127 -9.26 -6.66 25.34
CA HIS A 127 -10.16 -7.76 25.66
C HIS A 127 -10.18 -8.83 24.56
N ALA A 128 -8.99 -9.26 24.14
CA ALA A 128 -8.83 -10.29 23.14
C ALA A 128 -9.41 -11.64 23.57
N THR A 129 -10.01 -12.32 22.59
CA THR A 129 -10.36 -13.73 22.67
C THR A 129 -9.09 -14.59 22.79
N PRO A 130 -9.21 -15.84 23.29
CA PRO A 130 -8.08 -16.77 23.32
C PRO A 130 -7.45 -16.99 21.93
N TRP A 131 -8.27 -16.99 20.87
CA TRP A 131 -7.81 -17.16 19.50
C TRP A 131 -6.96 -15.96 19.04
N GLU A 132 -7.40 -14.73 19.29
CA GLU A 132 -6.64 -13.52 18.92
C GLU A 132 -5.29 -13.47 19.66
N SER A 133 -5.27 -13.87 20.93
CA SER A 133 -4.05 -13.93 21.74
C SER A 133 -3.09 -15.03 21.27
N GLU A 134 -3.61 -16.22 20.95
CA GLU A 134 -2.82 -17.35 20.43
C GLU A 134 -2.16 -17.01 19.09
N HIS A 135 -2.85 -16.25 18.25
CA HIS A 135 -2.37 -15.91 16.91
C HIS A 135 -1.75 -14.50 16.83
N ALA A 136 -1.42 -13.88 17.95
CA ALA A 136 -0.85 -12.52 17.99
C ALA A 136 0.44 -12.36 17.19
N GLY A 137 1.23 -13.44 17.05
CA GLY A 137 2.50 -13.46 16.32
C GLY A 137 2.39 -13.69 14.81
N HIS A 138 1.21 -13.55 14.22
CA HIS A 138 0.99 -13.82 12.79
C HIS A 138 0.30 -12.67 12.07
N ALA A 139 0.83 -12.32 10.90
CA ALA A 139 0.15 -11.46 9.94
C ALA A 139 -0.75 -12.30 9.02
N GLY A 140 -1.66 -11.66 8.29
CA GLY A 140 -2.47 -12.31 7.25
C GLY A 140 -2.01 -11.91 5.86
N LEU A 141 -1.72 -12.90 5.01
CA LEU A 141 -1.52 -12.73 3.58
C LEU A 141 -2.86 -12.93 2.85
N PHE A 142 -3.38 -11.86 2.26
CA PHE A 142 -4.67 -11.85 1.59
C PHE A 142 -4.50 -11.81 0.07
N PRO A 143 -5.08 -12.75 -0.69
CA PRO A 143 -5.13 -12.63 -2.15
C PRO A 143 -6.02 -11.46 -2.54
N LEU A 144 -5.58 -10.60 -3.46
CA LEU A 144 -6.35 -9.49 -4.00
C LEU A 144 -6.92 -9.85 -5.38
N ARG A 145 -8.24 -9.74 -5.54
CA ARG A 145 -8.97 -10.05 -6.78
C ARG A 145 -9.07 -8.84 -7.70
N GLY A 146 -9.07 -7.65 -7.12
CA GLY A 146 -9.17 -6.38 -7.82
C GLY A 146 -8.69 -5.23 -6.93
N PHE A 147 -8.68 -4.03 -7.50
CA PHE A 147 -8.21 -2.83 -6.82
C PHE A 147 -9.05 -2.51 -5.57
N GLU A 148 -10.35 -2.82 -5.63
CA GLU A 148 -11.29 -2.71 -4.52
C GLU A 148 -10.86 -3.49 -3.27
N ASP A 149 -10.18 -4.64 -3.43
CA ASP A 149 -9.65 -5.38 -2.29
C ASP A 149 -8.44 -4.66 -1.67
N LEU A 150 -7.61 -3.97 -2.47
CA LEU A 150 -6.53 -3.15 -1.92
C LEU A 150 -7.10 -1.98 -1.10
N ILE A 151 -8.19 -1.37 -1.59
CA ILE A 151 -8.90 -0.34 -0.84
C ILE A 151 -9.50 -0.91 0.45
N ALA A 152 -10.16 -2.06 0.39
CA ALA A 152 -10.71 -2.72 1.57
C ALA A 152 -9.63 -3.05 2.62
N ALA A 153 -8.48 -3.56 2.17
CA ALA A 153 -7.32 -3.77 3.02
C ALA A 153 -6.82 -2.47 3.68
N GLN A 154 -6.80 -1.35 2.94
CA GLN A 154 -6.44 -0.04 3.49
C GLN A 154 -7.44 0.48 4.50
N ARG A 155 -8.76 0.25 4.30
CA ARG A 155 -9.77 0.72 5.23
C ARG A 155 -9.63 0.09 6.62
N ALA A 156 -9.11 -1.13 6.69
CA ALA A 156 -8.80 -1.78 7.96
C ALA A 156 -7.70 -1.07 8.76
N LEU A 157 -6.90 -0.19 8.14
CA LEU A 157 -5.74 0.43 8.75
C LEU A 157 -6.10 1.77 9.39
N TRP A 158 -6.32 1.73 10.70
CA TRP A 158 -6.78 2.87 11.50
C TRP A 158 -5.79 3.29 12.59
N ASP A 159 -4.52 3.47 12.23
CA ASP A 159 -3.46 3.92 13.13
C ASP A 159 -2.88 5.30 12.76
N ALA A 160 -1.92 5.76 13.55
CA ALA A 160 -1.06 6.92 13.29
C ALA A 160 -0.36 6.86 11.91
N SER A 161 -0.14 5.67 11.39
CA SER A 161 0.27 5.40 10.01
C SER A 161 -0.35 4.11 9.50
N SER A 162 -0.75 4.07 8.24
CA SER A 162 -1.17 2.82 7.59
C SER A 162 -0.04 2.28 6.72
N ALA A 163 0.24 0.98 6.82
CA ALA A 163 1.23 0.28 6.00
C ALA A 163 0.64 -0.99 5.38
N ILE A 164 0.87 -1.19 4.09
CA ILE A 164 0.50 -2.40 3.35
C ILE A 164 1.72 -2.91 2.59
N ASN A 165 2.10 -4.17 2.82
CA ASN A 165 3.00 -4.89 1.94
C ASN A 165 2.21 -5.57 0.82
N LEU A 166 2.40 -5.12 -0.41
CA LEU A 166 1.82 -5.69 -1.62
C LEU A 166 2.84 -6.55 -2.36
N PHE A 167 2.61 -7.85 -2.43
CA PHE A 167 3.36 -8.78 -3.26
C PHE A 167 2.70 -8.91 -4.62
N ALA A 168 3.42 -8.59 -5.69
CA ALA A 168 3.02 -8.88 -7.06
C ALA A 168 3.90 -10.04 -7.57
N VAL A 169 3.32 -11.23 -7.71
CA VAL A 169 4.02 -12.49 -8.02
C VAL A 169 3.38 -13.23 -9.19
N ALA A 170 4.16 -14.08 -9.86
CA ALA A 170 3.67 -14.87 -10.97
C ALA A 170 2.44 -15.71 -10.57
N HIS A 171 1.49 -15.84 -11.50
CA HIS A 171 0.28 -16.63 -11.28
C HIS A 171 0.59 -18.10 -11.01
N GLY A 172 -0.27 -18.73 -10.20
CA GLY A 172 -0.32 -20.18 -10.05
C GLY A 172 -0.08 -20.68 -8.62
N ALA A 173 -0.80 -21.76 -8.27
CA ALA A 173 -0.79 -22.34 -6.93
C ALA A 173 0.61 -22.79 -6.46
N ALA A 174 1.50 -23.19 -7.37
CA ALA A 174 2.87 -23.55 -7.03
C ALA A 174 3.68 -22.32 -6.56
N ARG A 175 3.55 -21.19 -7.24
CA ARG A 175 4.24 -19.95 -6.87
C ARG A 175 3.71 -19.38 -5.55
N HIS A 176 2.39 -19.38 -5.38
CA HIS A 176 1.74 -18.99 -4.14
C HIS A 176 2.23 -19.80 -2.93
N ARG A 177 2.30 -21.15 -3.05
CA ARG A 177 2.86 -22.00 -1.99
C ARG A 177 4.31 -21.67 -1.65
N ARG A 178 5.14 -21.31 -2.64
CA ARG A 178 6.53 -20.87 -2.39
C ARG A 178 6.58 -19.53 -1.65
N LEU A 179 5.69 -18.59 -1.97
CA LEU A 179 5.58 -17.31 -1.25
C LEU A 179 5.25 -17.58 0.22
N LEU A 180 4.20 -18.35 0.48
CA LEU A 180 3.80 -18.75 1.84
C LEU A 180 4.91 -19.49 2.59
N ALA A 181 5.59 -20.44 1.94
CA ALA A 181 6.69 -21.18 2.56
C ALA A 181 7.85 -20.26 2.96
N SER A 182 8.13 -19.22 2.17
CA SER A 182 9.17 -18.24 2.47
C SER A 182 8.77 -17.36 3.67
N LEU A 183 7.50 -16.94 3.72
CA LEU A 183 6.97 -16.08 4.78
C LEU A 183 6.58 -16.85 6.07
N ARG A 184 6.52 -18.18 6.05
CA ARG A 184 6.36 -19.07 7.21
C ARG A 184 7.67 -19.74 7.65
N GLY A 185 8.79 -19.35 7.03
CA GLY A 185 10.09 -19.93 7.31
C GLY A 185 10.52 -19.66 8.75
N ARG A 186 11.30 -20.57 9.35
CA ARG A 186 11.86 -20.32 10.70
C ARG A 186 12.93 -19.23 10.72
N ALA A 187 13.60 -19.02 9.60
CA ALA A 187 14.63 -18.00 9.45
C ALA A 187 14.04 -16.75 8.80
N VAL A 188 14.58 -15.58 9.14
CA VAL A 188 14.25 -14.31 8.49
C VAL A 188 14.46 -14.48 6.98
N PRO A 189 13.45 -14.25 6.14
CA PRO A 189 13.61 -14.39 4.70
C PRO A 189 14.43 -13.21 4.14
N ALA A 190 15.31 -13.50 3.19
CA ALA A 190 15.98 -12.46 2.41
C ALA A 190 15.04 -12.01 1.27
N PRO A 191 14.98 -10.71 0.90
CA PRO A 191 14.07 -10.26 -0.16
C PRO A 191 14.21 -11.01 -1.49
N GLY A 192 15.43 -11.29 -1.95
CA GLY A 192 15.65 -12.08 -3.17
C GLY A 192 15.31 -13.58 -3.06
N SER A 193 15.11 -14.09 -1.84
CA SER A 193 14.58 -15.45 -1.62
C SER A 193 13.06 -15.53 -1.67
N VAL A 194 12.38 -14.40 -1.44
CA VAL A 194 10.91 -14.30 -1.48
C VAL A 194 10.40 -14.06 -2.90
N LEU A 195 11.17 -13.35 -3.73
CA LEU A 195 10.78 -12.88 -5.06
C LEU A 195 11.54 -13.60 -6.18
N GLU A 196 10.84 -13.92 -7.27
CA GLU A 196 11.42 -14.39 -8.53
C GLU A 196 11.61 -13.22 -9.51
N ARG A 197 12.38 -13.43 -10.59
CA ARG A 197 12.64 -12.39 -11.58
C ARG A 197 11.34 -11.87 -12.20
N GLY A 198 11.15 -10.55 -12.17
CA GLY A 198 9.96 -9.87 -12.68
C GLY A 198 8.87 -9.68 -11.63
N GLU A 199 9.05 -10.20 -10.41
CA GLU A 199 8.15 -10.00 -9.29
C GLU A 199 8.56 -8.80 -8.43
N LEU A 200 7.62 -8.36 -7.60
CA LEU A 200 7.74 -7.15 -6.81
C LEU A 200 7.21 -7.37 -5.39
N LEU A 201 7.88 -6.74 -4.44
CA LEU A 201 7.32 -6.40 -3.14
C LEU A 201 7.23 -4.87 -3.07
N ILE A 202 6.04 -4.35 -2.78
CA ILE A 202 5.78 -2.91 -2.72
C ILE A 202 5.21 -2.62 -1.33
N ASP A 203 5.92 -1.86 -0.52
CA ASP A 203 5.38 -1.26 0.68
C ASP A 203 4.74 0.09 0.35
N ILE A 204 3.52 0.29 0.83
CA ILE A 204 2.82 1.57 0.79
C ILE A 204 2.58 2.00 2.22
N THR A 205 3.25 3.07 2.65
CA THR A 205 3.06 3.67 3.96
C THR A 205 2.44 5.05 3.81
N VAL A 206 1.38 5.35 4.57
CA VAL A 206 0.73 6.67 4.64
C VAL A 206 0.80 7.19 6.06
N GLY A 207 1.45 8.34 6.25
CA GLY A 207 1.54 9.02 7.54
C GLY A 207 0.28 9.83 7.82
N ARG A 208 -0.41 9.54 8.93
CA ARG A 208 -1.64 10.25 9.35
C ARG A 208 -1.38 11.22 10.50
N GLU A 209 -0.34 11.00 11.30
CA GLU A 209 0.04 11.83 12.45
C GLU A 209 1.34 12.62 12.24
N PRO A 210 1.57 13.72 13.00
CA PRO A 210 2.83 14.46 12.97
C PRO A 210 4.03 13.54 13.23
N GLY A 211 5.07 13.65 12.40
CA GLY A 211 6.27 12.81 12.50
C GLY A 211 6.16 11.47 11.78
N ARG A 212 4.99 11.12 11.22
CA ARG A 212 4.82 10.00 10.30
C ARG A 212 4.81 10.51 8.87
N TRP A 213 5.59 9.88 8.00
CA TRP A 213 5.73 10.30 6.61
C TRP A 213 5.19 9.25 5.65
N ASP A 214 4.63 9.71 4.54
CA ASP A 214 4.29 8.83 3.43
C ASP A 214 5.58 8.21 2.84
N SER A 215 5.48 6.99 2.34
CA SER A 215 6.54 6.40 1.52
C SER A 215 6.01 5.30 0.62
N ILE A 216 6.69 5.09 -0.51
CA ILE A 216 6.57 3.86 -1.30
C ILE A 216 7.97 3.24 -1.40
N VAL A 217 8.11 1.99 -0.97
CA VAL A 217 9.34 1.21 -1.13
C VAL A 217 9.04 0.04 -2.04
N ILE A 218 9.81 -0.11 -3.12
CA ILE A 218 9.66 -1.21 -4.08
C ILE A 218 10.93 -2.04 -4.07
N VAL A 219 10.79 -3.34 -3.88
CA VAL A 219 11.87 -4.32 -3.98
C VAL A 219 11.62 -5.22 -5.19
N SER A 220 12.63 -5.40 -6.03
CA SER A 220 12.55 -6.29 -7.19
C SER A 220 13.89 -7.00 -7.45
N PRO A 221 13.89 -8.29 -7.85
CA PRO A 221 15.11 -8.95 -8.32
C PRO A 221 15.67 -8.41 -9.65
N GLY A 222 14.94 -7.54 -10.35
CA GLY A 222 15.36 -6.93 -11.61
C GLY A 222 15.39 -5.41 -11.56
N ASP A 223 16.13 -4.80 -12.48
CA ASP A 223 16.05 -3.36 -12.71
C ASP A 223 14.73 -3.02 -13.40
N ILE A 224 13.87 -2.30 -12.68
CA ILE A 224 12.55 -1.86 -13.16
C ILE A 224 12.50 -0.35 -13.38
N ARG A 225 13.62 0.35 -13.26
CA ARG A 225 13.68 1.82 -13.36
C ARG A 225 12.98 2.37 -14.61
N PRO A 226 13.17 1.83 -15.83
CA PRO A 226 12.50 2.38 -17.01
C PRO A 226 10.97 2.33 -16.92
N ARG A 227 10.42 1.23 -16.39
CA ARG A 227 8.97 1.06 -16.21
C ARG A 227 8.45 1.98 -15.11
N LEU A 228 9.22 2.13 -14.03
CA LEU A 228 8.86 3.00 -12.93
C LEU A 228 8.84 4.47 -13.36
N GLU A 229 9.83 4.92 -14.14
CA GLU A 229 9.89 6.28 -14.69
C GLU A 229 8.73 6.58 -15.65
N GLU A 230 8.37 5.62 -16.51
CA GLU A 230 7.21 5.72 -17.39
C GLU A 230 5.91 5.91 -16.59
N LEU A 231 5.68 5.07 -15.58
CA LEU A 231 4.50 5.16 -14.71
C LEU A 231 4.50 6.46 -13.89
N CYS A 232 5.64 6.89 -13.35
CA CYS A 232 5.73 8.17 -12.65
C CYS A 232 5.31 9.33 -13.55
N ALA A 233 5.79 9.36 -14.80
CA ALA A 233 5.40 10.39 -15.76
C ALA A 233 3.91 10.32 -16.13
N GLU A 234 3.31 9.13 -16.17
CA GLU A 234 1.86 8.96 -16.35
C GLU A 234 1.08 9.54 -15.18
N PHE A 235 1.43 9.18 -13.94
CA PHE A 235 0.76 9.66 -12.74
C PHE A 235 0.97 11.16 -12.52
N ASP A 236 2.13 11.72 -12.85
CA ASP A 236 2.35 13.17 -12.84
C ASP A 236 1.32 13.91 -13.72
N ARG A 237 1.01 13.38 -14.92
CA ARG A 237 -0.02 13.95 -15.81
C ARG A 237 -1.42 13.81 -15.22
N ARG A 238 -1.74 12.67 -14.58
CA ARG A 238 -3.03 12.43 -13.93
C ARG A 238 -3.24 13.38 -12.75
N ILE A 239 -2.21 13.59 -11.93
CA ILE A 239 -2.19 14.58 -10.84
C ILE A 239 -2.45 15.97 -11.38
N GLU A 240 -1.71 16.39 -12.42
CA GLU A 240 -1.90 17.70 -13.03
C GLU A 240 -3.35 17.89 -13.55
N ALA A 241 -3.87 16.91 -14.27
CA ALA A 241 -5.23 16.93 -14.79
C ALA A 241 -6.28 17.00 -13.67
N TYR A 242 -6.07 16.27 -12.57
CA TYR A 242 -6.91 16.32 -11.38
C TYR A 242 -6.89 17.71 -10.73
N GLU A 243 -5.71 18.25 -10.45
CA GLU A 243 -5.54 19.54 -9.76
C GLU A 243 -6.09 20.72 -10.58
N GLN A 244 -6.12 20.63 -11.91
CA GLN A 244 -6.73 21.65 -12.77
C GLN A 244 -8.26 21.73 -12.67
N ARG A 245 -8.92 20.67 -12.17
CA ARG A 245 -10.39 20.58 -12.13
C ARG A 245 -10.98 20.38 -10.74
N VAL A 246 -10.18 20.09 -9.72
CA VAL A 246 -10.66 19.76 -8.36
C VAL A 246 -11.63 20.79 -7.75
N ASP A 247 -11.38 22.09 -8.00
CA ASP A 247 -12.25 23.17 -7.51
C ASP A 247 -13.60 23.27 -8.23
N LYS A 248 -13.77 22.52 -9.32
CA LYS A 248 -15.01 22.49 -10.13
C LYS A 248 -15.94 21.33 -9.76
N PHE A 249 -15.48 20.38 -8.93
CA PHE A 249 -16.31 19.25 -8.52
C PHE A 249 -17.47 19.72 -7.65
N GLN A 250 -18.69 19.38 -8.06
CA GLN A 250 -19.90 19.84 -7.37
C GLN A 250 -20.30 18.90 -6.24
N ASP A 251 -20.04 17.61 -6.41
CA ASP A 251 -20.47 16.57 -5.48
C ASP A 251 -19.47 15.42 -5.33
N THR A 252 -19.88 14.38 -4.58
CA THR A 252 -19.05 13.19 -4.36
C THR A 252 -18.94 12.32 -5.60
N GLY A 253 -19.94 12.30 -6.48
CA GLY A 253 -19.88 11.53 -7.72
C GLY A 253 -18.78 12.04 -8.63
N ASP A 254 -18.71 13.36 -8.83
CA ASP A 254 -17.63 14.01 -9.58
C ASP A 254 -16.25 13.66 -9.01
N PHE A 255 -16.12 13.75 -7.69
CA PHE A 255 -14.88 13.43 -6.98
C PHE A 255 -14.49 11.95 -7.15
N LEU A 256 -15.42 11.02 -6.93
CA LEU A 256 -15.16 9.58 -7.04
C LEU A 256 -14.78 9.16 -8.45
N ALA A 257 -15.44 9.73 -9.47
CA ALA A 257 -15.03 9.55 -10.86
C ALA A 257 -13.60 10.05 -11.09
N ALA A 258 -13.26 11.23 -10.55
CA ALA A 258 -11.93 11.78 -10.67
C ALA A 258 -10.85 10.97 -9.93
N MET A 259 -11.21 10.33 -8.82
CA MET A 259 -10.32 9.45 -8.07
C MET A 259 -9.99 8.17 -8.84
N ARG A 260 -10.93 7.62 -9.63
CA ARG A 260 -10.65 6.50 -10.55
C ARG A 260 -9.60 6.89 -11.58
N ASP A 261 -9.79 8.05 -12.22
CA ASP A 261 -8.82 8.59 -13.18
C ASP A 261 -7.45 8.80 -12.51
N LEU A 262 -7.42 9.35 -11.29
CA LEU A 262 -6.20 9.62 -10.54
C LEU A 262 -5.46 8.33 -10.17
N ALA A 263 -6.19 7.27 -9.81
CA ALA A 263 -5.65 5.95 -9.49
C ALA A 263 -5.22 5.15 -10.74
N GLY A 264 -5.49 5.64 -11.95
CA GLY A 264 -5.16 4.93 -13.18
C GLY A 264 -6.06 3.72 -13.45
N LEU A 265 -7.31 3.77 -12.98
CA LEU A 265 -8.32 2.75 -13.20
C LEU A 265 -9.17 3.14 -14.42
N ASP A 266 -9.31 2.22 -15.38
CA ASP A 266 -10.21 2.36 -16.53
C ASP A 266 -11.68 2.06 -16.15
#